data_AF-A0A5C7FXS8-F1
#
_entry.id   AF-A0A5C7FXS8-F1
#
_cell.length_a   1.000
_cell.length_b   1.000
_cell.length_c   1.000
_cell.angle_alpha   90.00
_cell.angle_beta   90.00
_cell.angle_gamma   90.00
#
_symmetry.space_group_name_H-M   'P 1'
#
loop_
_entity.id
_entity.type
_entity.pdbx_description
1 polymer ?
#
loop_
_entity_poly.entity_id
_entity_poly.type
_entity_poly.pdbx_seq_one_letter_code
_entity_poly.pdbx_strand_id
1 'polypeptide(L)'
;MQRLLLLPIAILFLTIAACDSNNGGTDDDGPMLPSFDRQAMLTGWANDVIVPAYDEAGATTEQLTTSAFDFAAAPTAEAFDALRADYQAAYLAWQSVSPLLMGRAEEINLRFRANTYPTDTELIEQNIAADDYNLDLPSQTVAQGFPALDYLLYANSGLLLETGPAASARREYVAALTSTLRDLIANAASEWTDAYVASYGQNDGNSATASVDRTVNDYIFHYEKFLRAGKVGIPAGVFSDMPLADRAEALYSGNSKTLFLASLSASETFFNDNGLADYLDALNVTRDGELLSAKIADQFLAIRSASASVSESFSDQVESDNVAMLTLYDEMQRLVVLLKVDMLQALSINVDYVDADGD
;
A
#
# COMPACT_ATOMS: atom_id res chain seq x y z
N MET A 1 22.11 30.26 -68.75
CA MET A 1 21.89 31.68 -69.09
C MET A 1 20.89 32.24 -68.10
N GLN A 2 21.37 33.12 -67.19
CA GLN A 2 20.83 34.48 -66.96
C GLN A 2 19.49 34.51 -66.20
N ARG A 3 19.28 35.26 -65.11
CA ARG A 3 20.06 36.30 -64.42
C ARG A 3 19.49 36.48 -63.01
N LEU A 4 20.40 36.79 -62.10
CA LEU A 4 20.23 37.40 -60.79
C LEU A 4 19.39 38.71 -60.88
N LEU A 5 18.51 38.96 -59.90
CA LEU A 5 18.05 40.31 -59.56
C LEU A 5 17.79 40.41 -58.06
N LEU A 6 18.55 41.31 -57.43
CA LEU A 6 18.61 41.66 -56.01
C LEU A 6 18.04 43.09 -55.82
N LEU A 7 17.63 43.38 -54.57
CA LEU A 7 17.32 44.68 -53.91
C LEU A 7 15.90 45.27 -54.06
N PRO A 8 15.43 46.12 -53.10
CA PRO A 8 16.00 46.53 -51.80
C PRO A 8 15.05 46.48 -50.57
N ILE A 9 15.69 46.72 -49.42
CA ILE A 9 15.22 46.92 -48.04
C ILE A 9 14.27 48.12 -47.88
N ALA A 10 13.24 47.97 -47.04
CA ALA A 10 12.64 49.07 -46.27
C ALA A 10 12.27 48.57 -44.87
N ILE A 11 13.13 48.84 -43.89
CA ILE A 11 12.88 48.64 -42.46
C ILE A 11 12.10 49.87 -41.98
N LEU A 12 10.88 49.66 -41.49
CA LEU A 12 10.07 50.70 -40.84
C LEU A 12 10.13 50.48 -39.33
N PHE A 13 11.00 51.24 -38.65
CA PHE A 13 10.98 51.40 -37.20
C PHE A 13 9.80 52.33 -36.83
N LEU A 14 8.80 51.80 -36.13
CA LEU A 14 7.84 52.61 -35.38
C LEU A 14 8.11 52.44 -33.89
N THR A 15 8.84 53.38 -33.33
CA THR A 15 8.91 53.63 -31.90
C THR A 15 7.69 54.42 -31.48
N ILE A 16 6.85 53.85 -30.63
CA ILE A 16 5.89 54.61 -29.83
C ILE A 16 6.15 54.26 -28.37
N ALA A 17 6.72 55.22 -27.65
CA ALA A 17 6.81 55.24 -26.21
C ALA A 17 6.00 56.45 -25.72
N ALA A 18 5.01 56.22 -24.85
CA ALA A 18 4.70 57.07 -23.69
C ALA A 18 3.43 56.57 -22.96
N CYS A 19 3.67 55.99 -21.79
CA CYS A 19 2.98 56.07 -20.49
C CYS A 19 1.52 56.56 -20.33
N ASP A 20 0.77 55.71 -19.62
CA ASP A 20 0.14 55.95 -18.29
C ASP A 20 -1.22 56.67 -18.22
N SER A 21 -2.29 55.90 -17.93
CA SER A 21 -2.98 55.91 -16.62
C SER A 21 -4.37 55.26 -16.73
N ASN A 22 -4.58 54.29 -15.84
CA ASN A 22 -5.85 53.92 -15.21
C ASN A 22 -7.09 53.71 -16.11
N ASN A 23 -7.45 52.44 -16.35
CA ASN A 23 -8.86 52.05 -16.43
C ASN A 23 -9.00 50.56 -16.14
N GLY A 24 -9.86 50.25 -15.17
CA GLY A 24 -10.17 48.89 -14.73
C GLY A 24 -10.67 48.03 -15.88
N GLY A 25 -9.89 47.01 -16.22
CA GLY A 25 -10.39 45.79 -16.81
C GLY A 25 -10.61 44.82 -15.66
N THR A 26 -11.86 44.44 -15.42
CA THR A 26 -12.18 43.22 -14.70
C THR A 26 -11.65 42.08 -15.57
N ASP A 27 -10.49 41.53 -15.19
CA ASP A 27 -10.12 40.19 -15.63
C ASP A 27 -11.24 39.27 -15.13
N ASP A 28 -11.96 38.71 -16.11
CA ASP A 28 -12.94 37.65 -15.93
C ASP A 28 -12.16 36.36 -15.62
N ASP A 29 -11.55 36.35 -14.43
CA ASP A 29 -11.15 35.12 -13.78
C ASP A 29 -12.45 34.46 -13.35
N GLY A 30 -12.89 33.47 -14.13
CA GLY A 30 -13.94 32.55 -13.70
C GLY A 30 -13.68 32.08 -12.26
N PRO A 31 -14.73 31.68 -11.50
CA PRO A 31 -14.63 31.52 -10.05
C PRO A 31 -13.39 30.71 -9.68
N MET A 32 -12.42 31.39 -9.07
CA MET A 32 -11.23 30.76 -8.52
C MET A 32 -11.75 29.75 -7.51
N LEU A 33 -11.61 28.46 -7.82
CA LEU A 33 -11.94 27.39 -6.87
C LEU A 33 -11.25 27.72 -5.53
N PRO A 34 -11.90 27.45 -4.39
CA PRO A 34 -11.27 27.70 -3.09
C PRO A 34 -9.87 27.08 -3.09
N SER A 35 -8.85 27.85 -2.70
CA SER A 35 -7.52 27.30 -2.54
C SER A 35 -7.57 26.28 -1.41
N PHE A 36 -7.58 24.98 -1.74
CA PHE A 36 -7.51 23.91 -0.77
C PHE A 36 -6.11 23.90 -0.13
N ASP A 37 -6.05 23.82 1.20
CA ASP A 37 -4.79 23.83 1.95
C ASP A 37 -4.12 22.45 1.91
N ARG A 38 -3.38 22.22 0.82
CA ARG A 38 -2.65 20.96 0.59
C ARG A 38 -1.57 20.72 1.62
N GLN A 39 -0.91 21.77 2.11
CA GLN A 39 0.09 21.66 3.18
C GLN A 39 -0.54 21.14 4.48
N ALA A 40 -1.72 21.65 4.86
CA ALA A 40 -2.45 21.15 6.02
C ALA A 40 -2.86 19.68 5.84
N MET A 41 -3.38 19.30 4.67
CA MET A 41 -3.71 17.91 4.34
C MET A 41 -2.49 16.98 4.44
N LEU A 42 -1.37 17.35 3.84
CA LEU A 42 -0.12 16.56 3.93
C LEU A 42 0.40 16.44 5.36
N THR A 43 0.29 17.51 6.14
CA THR A 43 0.66 17.49 7.56
C THR A 43 -0.26 16.54 8.35
N GLY A 44 -1.55 16.51 8.02
CA GLY A 44 -2.51 15.53 8.55
C GLY A 44 -2.15 14.10 8.16
N TRP A 45 -1.87 13.83 6.88
CA TRP A 45 -1.42 12.50 6.42
C TRP A 45 -0.22 11.99 7.22
N ALA A 46 0.78 12.85 7.42
CA ALA A 46 1.96 12.47 8.18
C ALA A 46 1.65 12.17 9.66
N ASN A 47 0.94 13.07 10.35
CA ASN A 47 0.73 12.99 11.80
C ASN A 47 -0.39 12.05 12.23
N ASP A 48 -1.44 11.92 11.43
CA ASP A 48 -2.67 11.23 11.79
C ASP A 48 -2.78 9.84 11.12
N VAL A 49 -1.99 9.59 10.07
CA VAL A 49 -1.98 8.30 9.34
C VAL A 49 -0.63 7.62 9.40
N ILE A 50 0.40 8.25 8.84
CA ILE A 50 1.66 7.56 8.55
C ILE A 50 2.45 7.26 9.83
N VAL A 51 2.69 8.28 10.65
CA VAL A 51 3.39 8.10 11.93
C VAL A 51 2.64 7.12 12.85
N PRO A 52 1.32 7.26 13.09
CA PRO A 52 0.58 6.30 13.91
C PRO A 52 0.61 4.86 13.39
N ALA A 53 0.55 4.65 12.06
CA ALA A 53 0.63 3.32 11.48
C ALA A 53 2.00 2.67 11.73
N TYR A 54 3.10 3.43 11.58
CA TYR A 54 4.44 2.94 11.90
C TYR A 54 4.65 2.71 13.40
N ASP A 55 4.08 3.55 14.26
CA ASP A 55 4.14 3.37 15.72
C ASP A 55 3.42 2.08 16.15
N GLU A 56 2.21 1.84 15.64
CA GLU A 56 1.45 0.61 15.93
C GLU A 56 2.17 -0.64 15.40
N ALA A 57 2.67 -0.59 14.16
CA ALA A 57 3.43 -1.69 13.57
C ALA A 57 4.75 -1.94 14.34
N GLY A 58 5.43 -0.88 14.79
CA GLY A 58 6.63 -0.99 15.62
C GLY A 58 6.35 -1.65 16.96
N ALA A 59 5.30 -1.22 17.66
CA ALA A 59 4.91 -1.79 18.94
C ALA A 59 4.49 -3.27 18.81
N THR A 60 3.69 -3.61 17.81
CA THR A 60 3.21 -4.98 17.59
C THR A 60 4.32 -5.93 17.12
N THR A 61 5.27 -5.47 16.28
CA THR A 61 6.41 -6.29 15.86
C THR A 61 7.46 -6.48 16.98
N GLU A 62 7.65 -5.50 17.87
CA GLU A 62 8.46 -5.66 19.08
C GLU A 62 7.83 -6.70 20.02
N GLN A 63 6.51 -6.64 20.22
CA GLN A 63 5.78 -7.59 21.06
C GLN A 63 5.84 -9.01 20.46
N LEU A 64 5.62 -9.15 19.15
CA LEU A 64 5.80 -10.41 18.42
C LEU A 64 7.23 -10.97 18.57
N THR A 65 8.24 -10.10 18.50
CA THR A 65 9.63 -10.52 18.68
C THR A 65 9.87 -11.04 20.10
N THR A 66 9.33 -10.34 21.11
CA THR A 66 9.41 -10.76 22.51
C THR A 66 8.78 -12.13 22.72
N SER A 67 7.55 -12.36 22.24
CA SER A 67 6.90 -13.66 22.41
C SER A 67 7.56 -14.79 21.60
N ALA A 68 8.21 -14.48 20.46
CA ALA A 68 9.00 -15.45 19.73
C ALA A 68 10.25 -15.90 20.51
N PHE A 69 10.97 -14.98 21.15
CA PHE A 69 12.11 -15.31 22.00
C PHE A 69 11.69 -16.08 23.27
N ASP A 70 10.58 -15.67 23.91
CA ASP A 70 10.04 -16.37 25.07
C ASP A 70 9.63 -17.80 24.72
N PHE A 71 8.94 -17.99 23.58
CA PHE A 71 8.59 -19.32 23.08
C PHE A 71 9.82 -20.16 22.70
N ALA A 72 10.83 -19.55 22.08
CA ALA A 72 12.07 -20.26 21.76
C ALA A 72 12.81 -20.77 23.01
N ALA A 73 12.83 -19.96 24.08
CA ALA A 73 13.44 -20.30 25.36
C ALA A 73 12.62 -21.33 26.17
N ALA A 74 11.29 -21.25 26.10
CA ALA A 74 10.37 -22.09 26.84
C ALA A 74 9.16 -22.50 25.96
N PRO A 75 9.27 -23.56 25.14
CA PRO A 75 8.25 -23.93 24.15
C PRO A 75 7.06 -24.66 24.79
N THR A 76 6.22 -23.93 25.53
CA THR A 76 4.94 -24.43 26.04
C THR A 76 3.80 -24.10 25.08
N ALA A 77 2.65 -24.76 25.27
CA ALA A 77 1.45 -24.45 24.49
C ALA A 77 0.99 -23.01 24.73
N GLU A 78 1.07 -22.52 25.97
CA GLU A 78 0.68 -21.16 26.34
C GLU A 78 1.59 -20.11 25.68
N ALA A 79 2.90 -20.34 25.64
CA ALA A 79 3.85 -19.46 24.95
C ALA A 79 3.62 -19.47 23.43
N PHE A 80 3.26 -20.63 22.86
CA PHE A 80 2.93 -20.75 21.44
C PHE A 80 1.64 -20.00 21.08
N ASP A 81 0.61 -20.08 21.91
CA ASP A 81 -0.65 -19.35 21.71
C ASP A 81 -0.44 -17.83 21.83
N ALA A 82 0.40 -17.38 22.76
CA ALA A 82 0.79 -15.98 22.88
C ALA A 82 1.52 -15.48 21.62
N LEU A 83 2.49 -16.25 21.12
CA LEU A 83 3.20 -15.97 19.87
C LEU A 83 2.25 -15.85 18.67
N ARG A 84 1.27 -16.75 18.55
CA ARG A 84 0.27 -16.69 17.47
C ARG A 84 -0.63 -15.46 17.57
N ALA A 85 -1.04 -15.07 18.78
CA ALA A 85 -1.84 -13.87 18.99
C ALA A 85 -1.07 -12.60 18.60
N ASP A 86 0.19 -12.48 19.03
CA ASP A 86 1.04 -11.35 18.68
C ASP A 86 1.37 -11.32 17.18
N TYR A 87 1.51 -12.48 16.54
CA TYR A 87 1.68 -12.60 15.09
C TYR A 87 0.47 -12.02 14.35
N GLN A 88 -0.74 -12.38 14.75
CA GLN A 88 -1.97 -11.87 14.14
C GLN A 88 -2.09 -10.35 14.33
N ALA A 89 -1.77 -9.84 15.52
CA ALA A 89 -1.78 -8.40 15.81
C ALA A 89 -0.78 -7.63 14.92
N ALA A 90 0.45 -8.12 14.80
CA ALA A 90 1.47 -7.49 13.94
C ALA A 90 1.10 -7.53 12.46
N TYR A 91 0.51 -8.64 11.99
CA TYR A 91 0.12 -8.77 10.59
C TYR A 91 -1.09 -7.91 10.22
N LEU A 92 -1.99 -7.67 11.19
CA LEU A 92 -3.07 -6.68 11.06
C LEU A 92 -2.52 -5.25 11.02
N ALA A 93 -1.61 -4.88 11.93
CA ALA A 93 -0.98 -3.55 11.94
C ALA A 93 -0.22 -3.25 10.64
N TRP A 94 0.43 -4.27 10.06
CA TRP A 94 1.07 -4.17 8.74
C TRP A 94 0.11 -3.73 7.63
N GLN A 95 -1.19 -4.07 7.69
CA GLN A 95 -2.14 -3.69 6.65
C GLN A 95 -2.33 -2.17 6.57
N SER A 96 -2.13 -1.45 7.67
CA SER A 96 -2.17 0.02 7.74
C SER A 96 -0.89 0.68 7.24
N VAL A 97 0.26 0.02 7.40
CA VAL A 97 1.57 0.49 6.87
C VAL A 97 1.69 0.21 5.37
N SER A 98 1.11 -0.89 4.90
CA SER A 98 1.21 -1.36 3.52
C SER A 98 0.93 -0.28 2.45
N PRO A 99 -0.07 0.61 2.54
CA PRO A 99 -0.25 1.66 1.55
C PRO A 99 0.75 2.83 1.62
N LEU A 100 1.60 2.90 2.65
CA LEU A 100 2.37 4.11 3.04
C LEU A 100 3.88 3.93 2.88
N LEU A 101 4.30 3.14 1.89
CA LEU A 101 5.69 2.72 1.71
C LEU A 101 6.50 3.70 0.87
N MET A 102 6.62 4.92 1.35
CA MET A 102 7.43 5.97 0.72
C MET A 102 8.78 6.15 1.44
N GLY A 103 9.73 6.78 0.76
CA GLY A 103 11.04 7.12 1.32
C GLY A 103 11.81 5.88 1.73
N ARG A 104 12.24 5.81 2.99
CA ARG A 104 13.10 4.75 3.51
C ARG A 104 12.46 3.36 3.38
N ALA A 105 11.13 3.27 3.50
CA ALA A 105 10.39 2.03 3.29
C ALA A 105 10.57 1.47 1.86
N GLU A 106 10.59 2.37 0.86
CA GLU A 106 10.84 2.04 -0.54
C GLU A 106 12.29 1.58 -0.74
N GLU A 107 13.26 2.33 -0.20
CA GLU A 107 14.70 2.06 -0.33
C GLU A 107 15.12 0.68 0.19
N ILE A 108 14.54 0.26 1.32
CA ILE A 108 14.83 -1.05 1.94
C ILE A 108 13.94 -2.17 1.40
N ASN A 109 13.09 -1.85 0.42
CA ASN A 109 12.17 -2.77 -0.20
C ASN A 109 11.21 -3.44 0.81
N LEU A 110 10.70 -2.64 1.75
CA LEU A 110 9.98 -3.11 2.94
C LEU A 110 8.85 -4.07 2.61
N ARG A 111 8.04 -3.78 1.58
CA ARG A 111 6.92 -4.64 1.19
C ARG A 111 7.34 -6.07 0.90
N PHE A 112 8.30 -6.22 -0.02
CA PHE A 112 8.65 -7.54 -0.49
C PHE A 112 9.33 -8.32 0.64
N ARG A 113 10.11 -7.66 1.49
CA ARG A 113 10.70 -8.30 2.67
C ARG A 113 9.68 -8.64 3.76
N ALA A 114 8.63 -7.83 3.94
CA ALA A 114 7.63 -8.06 4.97
C ALA A 114 6.55 -9.06 4.54
N ASN A 115 6.14 -9.05 3.26
CA ASN A 115 4.90 -9.68 2.85
C ASN A 115 4.86 -10.21 1.41
N THR A 116 5.92 -10.92 0.98
CA THR A 116 5.89 -11.67 -0.29
C THR A 116 5.20 -13.02 -0.10
N TYR A 117 4.04 -13.20 -0.72
CA TYR A 117 3.30 -14.46 -0.75
C TYR A 117 3.02 -14.95 -2.18
N PRO A 118 3.00 -16.27 -2.43
CA PRO A 118 3.28 -17.32 -1.44
C PRO A 118 4.75 -17.38 -1.05
N THR A 119 5.00 -17.92 0.14
CA THR A 119 6.36 -18.13 0.64
C THR A 119 6.97 -19.39 0.01
N ASP A 120 8.29 -19.41 -0.14
CA ASP A 120 9.04 -20.60 -0.56
C ASP A 120 9.31 -21.50 0.64
N THR A 121 8.41 -22.46 0.85
CA THR A 121 8.52 -23.42 1.97
C THR A 121 9.77 -24.29 1.86
N GLU A 122 10.25 -24.59 0.65
CA GLU A 122 11.46 -25.41 0.48
C GLU A 122 12.68 -24.64 0.96
N LEU A 123 12.82 -23.38 0.56
CA LEU A 123 13.91 -22.50 1.02
C LEU A 123 13.86 -22.26 2.54
N ILE A 124 12.67 -22.12 3.13
CA ILE A 124 12.51 -22.04 4.59
C ILE A 124 13.07 -23.31 5.28
N GLU A 125 12.67 -24.50 4.83
CA GLU A 125 13.14 -25.75 5.42
C GLU A 125 14.65 -25.96 5.20
N GLN A 126 15.19 -25.53 4.05
CA GLN A 126 16.62 -25.52 3.78
C GLN A 126 17.38 -24.58 4.73
N ASN A 127 16.88 -23.36 4.95
CA ASN A 127 17.49 -22.41 5.89
C ASN A 127 17.52 -22.96 7.32
N ILE A 128 16.40 -23.56 7.78
CA ILE A 128 16.31 -24.19 9.11
C ILE A 128 17.28 -25.37 9.24
N ALA A 129 17.39 -26.22 8.22
CA ALA A 129 18.26 -27.38 8.26
C ALA A 129 19.75 -27.01 8.20
N ALA A 130 20.10 -25.94 7.48
CA ALA A 130 21.46 -25.46 7.36
C ALA A 130 21.94 -24.68 8.60
N ASP A 131 21.03 -23.99 9.28
CA ASP A 131 21.31 -23.08 10.39
C ASP A 131 22.36 -21.99 10.03
N ASP A 132 22.40 -21.63 8.73
CA ASP A 132 23.27 -20.62 8.15
C ASP A 132 22.50 -19.90 7.05
N TYR A 133 21.82 -18.81 7.43
CA TYR A 133 20.99 -18.02 6.54
C TYR A 133 21.23 -16.52 6.75
N ASN A 134 21.14 -15.77 5.66
CA ASN A 134 21.22 -14.31 5.68
C ASN A 134 19.97 -13.69 5.06
N LEU A 135 19.01 -13.30 5.90
CA LEU A 135 17.71 -12.76 5.48
C LEU A 135 17.80 -11.39 4.79
N ASP A 136 18.97 -10.73 4.77
CA ASP A 136 19.18 -9.51 3.98
C ASP A 136 19.41 -9.77 2.49
N LEU A 137 19.68 -11.02 2.10
CA LEU A 137 19.88 -11.35 0.69
C LEU A 137 18.56 -11.27 -0.09
N PRO A 138 18.54 -10.67 -1.30
CA PRO A 138 17.32 -10.59 -2.12
C PRO A 138 16.66 -11.94 -2.38
N SER A 139 17.44 -13.01 -2.50
CA SER A 139 16.93 -14.39 -2.70
C SER A 139 16.11 -14.91 -1.52
N GLN A 140 16.29 -14.33 -0.32
CA GLN A 140 15.56 -14.74 0.89
C GLN A 140 14.23 -14.00 1.06
N THR A 141 13.87 -13.08 0.17
CA THR A 141 12.63 -12.30 0.25
C THR A 141 11.39 -13.19 0.26
N VAL A 142 11.42 -14.32 -0.46
CA VAL A 142 10.33 -15.31 -0.53
C VAL A 142 10.30 -16.27 0.66
N ALA A 143 11.33 -16.28 1.52
CA ALA A 143 11.45 -17.16 2.69
C ALA A 143 11.46 -16.37 4.01
N GLN A 144 10.98 -15.12 4.01
CA GLN A 144 10.93 -14.28 5.20
C GLN A 144 9.59 -13.56 5.37
N GLY A 145 9.47 -12.73 6.41
CA GLY A 145 8.30 -11.91 6.66
C GLY A 145 7.08 -12.69 7.19
N PHE A 146 5.92 -12.05 7.14
CA PHE A 146 4.66 -12.61 7.63
C PHE A 146 4.24 -13.92 6.93
N PRO A 147 4.47 -14.13 5.63
CA PRO A 147 4.13 -15.38 4.95
C PRO A 147 4.98 -16.58 5.41
N ALA A 148 6.28 -16.37 5.68
CA ALA A 148 7.12 -17.42 6.25
C ALA A 148 6.70 -17.79 7.67
N LEU A 149 6.33 -16.78 8.48
CA LEU A 149 5.75 -16.99 9.80
C LEU A 149 4.40 -17.73 9.73
N ASP A 150 3.53 -17.40 8.77
CA ASP A 150 2.26 -18.10 8.55
C ASP A 150 2.49 -19.61 8.34
N TYR A 151 3.41 -19.96 7.45
CA TYR A 151 3.79 -21.35 7.18
C TYR A 151 4.27 -22.07 8.45
N LEU A 152 5.23 -21.49 9.16
CA LEU A 152 5.82 -22.11 10.34
C LEU A 152 4.82 -22.25 11.48
N LEU A 153 4.02 -21.22 11.71
CA LEU A 153 3.08 -21.17 12.83
C LEU A 153 1.81 -21.97 12.57
N TYR A 154 1.42 -22.28 11.33
CA TYR A 154 0.13 -22.92 11.05
C TYR A 154 0.23 -24.24 10.26
N ALA A 155 1.09 -24.36 9.25
CA ALA A 155 1.13 -25.57 8.39
C ALA A 155 1.62 -26.82 9.14
N ASN A 156 2.69 -26.68 9.93
CA ASN A 156 3.34 -27.78 10.65
C ASN A 156 3.62 -27.43 12.13
N SER A 157 2.68 -26.73 12.76
CA SER A 157 2.82 -26.17 14.11
C SER A 157 3.28 -27.16 15.19
N GLY A 158 2.96 -28.45 15.06
CA GLY A 158 3.43 -29.49 15.97
C GLY A 158 4.95 -29.58 16.07
N LEU A 159 5.68 -29.33 14.97
CA LEU A 159 7.15 -29.38 14.93
C LEU A 159 7.81 -28.31 15.82
N LEU A 160 7.12 -27.20 16.08
CA LEU A 160 7.62 -26.14 16.96
C LEU A 160 7.54 -26.51 18.45
N LEU A 161 6.64 -27.42 18.82
CA LEU A 161 6.43 -27.89 20.19
C LEU A 161 7.26 -29.13 20.52
N GLU A 162 7.93 -29.71 19.53
CA GLU A 162 8.83 -30.84 19.73
C GLU A 162 10.10 -30.46 20.50
N THR A 163 10.76 -31.48 21.04
CA THR A 163 12.04 -31.35 21.73
C THR A 163 13.21 -31.72 20.81
N GLY A 164 14.37 -31.13 21.03
CA GLY A 164 15.61 -31.49 20.35
C GLY A 164 16.08 -30.45 19.34
N PRO A 165 17.22 -30.71 18.67
CA PRO A 165 17.91 -29.68 17.87
C PRO A 165 17.10 -29.17 16.69
N ALA A 166 16.38 -30.03 15.96
CA ALA A 166 15.59 -29.62 14.80
C ALA A 166 14.44 -28.67 15.18
N ALA A 167 13.76 -28.95 16.29
CA ALA A 167 12.72 -28.07 16.81
C ALA A 167 13.29 -26.76 17.37
N SER A 168 14.50 -26.80 17.97
CA SER A 168 15.23 -25.59 18.41
C SER A 168 15.57 -24.68 17.23
N ALA A 169 16.21 -25.22 16.18
CA ALA A 169 16.56 -24.48 14.98
C ALA A 169 15.32 -23.86 14.31
N ARG A 170 14.18 -24.56 14.30
CA ARG A 170 12.92 -24.01 13.79
C ARG A 170 12.43 -22.82 14.62
N ARG A 171 12.48 -22.89 15.96
CA ARG A 171 12.10 -21.77 16.84
C ARG A 171 13.07 -20.59 16.73
N GLU A 172 14.36 -20.87 16.58
CA GLU A 172 15.39 -19.86 16.34
C GLU A 172 15.15 -19.13 15.01
N TYR A 173 14.78 -19.86 13.95
CA TYR A 173 14.37 -19.26 12.67
C TYR A 173 13.14 -18.37 12.81
N VAL A 174 12.12 -18.79 13.56
CA VAL A 174 10.95 -17.94 13.87
C VAL A 174 11.38 -16.64 14.57
N ALA A 175 12.25 -16.72 15.59
CA ALA A 175 12.75 -15.54 16.28
C ALA A 175 13.60 -14.61 15.38
N ALA A 176 14.35 -15.17 14.42
CA ALA A 176 15.10 -14.40 13.43
C ALA A 176 14.17 -13.67 12.44
N LEU A 177 13.09 -14.32 12.00
CA LEU A 177 12.07 -13.71 11.15
C LEU A 177 11.37 -12.53 11.84
N THR A 178 10.96 -12.70 13.10
CA THR A 178 10.30 -11.63 13.87
C THR A 178 11.24 -10.45 14.13
N SER A 179 12.50 -10.72 14.48
CA SER A 179 13.53 -9.68 14.65
C SER A 179 13.75 -8.90 13.35
N THR A 180 13.80 -9.59 12.22
CA THR A 180 13.96 -8.98 10.89
C THR A 180 12.77 -8.06 10.56
N LEU A 181 11.53 -8.50 10.81
CA LEU A 181 10.33 -7.68 10.64
C LEU A 181 10.36 -6.42 11.50
N ARG A 182 10.67 -6.56 12.80
CA ARG A 182 10.81 -5.42 13.72
C ARG A 182 11.85 -4.43 13.21
N ASP A 183 13.04 -4.91 12.84
CA ASP A 183 14.14 -4.04 12.42
C ASP A 183 13.82 -3.30 11.11
N LEU A 184 13.13 -3.97 10.18
CA LEU A 184 12.65 -3.38 8.95
C LEU A 184 11.62 -2.26 9.20
N ILE A 185 10.64 -2.51 10.05
CA ILE A 185 9.61 -1.53 10.41
C ILE A 185 10.25 -0.34 11.15
N ALA A 186 11.13 -0.59 12.12
CA ALA A 186 11.84 0.46 12.84
C ALA A 186 12.73 1.32 11.93
N ASN A 187 13.39 0.71 10.94
CA ASN A 187 14.21 1.41 9.96
C ASN A 187 13.36 2.35 9.07
N ALA A 188 12.22 1.87 8.57
CA ALA A 188 11.29 2.72 7.82
C ALA A 188 10.70 3.84 8.69
N ALA A 189 10.27 3.54 9.91
CA ALA A 189 9.73 4.51 10.86
C ALA A 189 10.74 5.62 11.21
N SER A 190 12.05 5.30 11.25
CA SER A 190 13.09 6.23 11.65
C SER A 190 13.23 7.46 10.74
N GLU A 191 12.71 7.42 9.51
CA GLU A 191 12.71 8.58 8.62
C GLU A 191 11.67 9.62 9.03
N TRP A 192 10.55 9.20 9.63
CA TRP A 192 9.39 10.03 9.98
C TRP A 192 9.62 10.91 11.24
N THR A 193 10.72 11.65 11.22
CA THR A 193 11.05 12.67 12.23
C THR A 193 10.22 13.94 12.02
N ASP A 194 10.11 14.79 13.06
CA ASP A 194 9.47 16.12 12.95
C ASP A 194 9.99 16.94 11.75
N ALA A 195 11.28 16.83 11.45
CA ALA A 195 11.90 17.51 10.32
C ALA A 195 11.43 16.95 8.97
N TYR A 196 11.31 15.63 8.85
CA TYR A 196 10.81 14.99 7.64
C TYR A 196 9.33 15.31 7.44
N VAL A 197 8.51 15.19 8.48
CA VAL A 197 7.09 15.57 8.48
C VAL A 197 6.92 17.01 7.99
N ALA A 198 7.71 17.95 8.51
CA ALA A 198 7.67 19.34 8.08
C ALA A 198 8.05 19.50 6.60
N SER A 199 9.10 18.81 6.13
CA SER A 199 9.53 18.87 4.72
C SER A 199 8.52 18.23 3.76
N TYR A 200 7.88 17.13 4.19
CA TYR A 200 6.84 16.43 3.47
C TYR A 200 5.62 17.33 3.27
N GLY A 201 5.17 18.01 4.34
CA GLY A 201 4.07 18.97 4.29
C GLY A 201 4.37 20.21 3.45
N GLN A 202 5.61 20.71 3.46
CA GLN A 202 6.02 21.87 2.65
C GLN A 202 6.14 21.56 1.15
N ASN A 203 6.24 20.30 0.76
CA ASN A 203 6.33 19.89 -0.64
C ASN A 203 4.93 19.70 -1.24
N ASP A 204 4.07 20.71 -1.07
CA ASP A 204 2.66 20.74 -1.44
C ASP A 204 2.41 21.16 -2.89
N GLY A 205 3.39 20.97 -3.77
CA GLY A 205 3.37 21.35 -5.19
C GLY A 205 2.34 20.59 -6.03
N ASN A 206 2.46 20.73 -7.36
CA ASN A 206 1.69 19.95 -8.34
C ASN A 206 2.65 19.44 -9.42
N SER A 207 3.38 18.38 -9.08
CA SER A 207 4.40 17.77 -9.93
C SER A 207 4.65 16.34 -9.48
N ALA A 208 5.21 15.49 -10.35
CA ALA A 208 5.55 14.11 -10.01
C ALA A 208 6.50 13.94 -8.80
N THR A 209 7.14 15.02 -8.32
CA THR A 209 7.98 15.00 -7.13
C THR A 209 7.30 15.59 -5.89
N ALA A 210 6.12 16.19 -6.03
CA ALA A 210 5.34 16.75 -4.94
C ALA A 210 4.77 15.63 -4.06
N SER A 211 4.60 15.90 -2.77
CA SER A 211 4.16 14.89 -1.80
C SER A 211 2.74 14.41 -2.09
N VAL A 212 1.86 15.28 -2.59
CA VAL A 212 0.49 14.92 -2.99
C VAL A 212 0.53 13.91 -4.13
N ASP A 213 1.17 14.25 -5.25
CA ASP A 213 1.27 13.40 -6.44
C ASP A 213 1.85 12.02 -6.11
N ARG A 214 2.97 11.97 -5.38
CA ARG A 214 3.62 10.71 -5.01
C ARG A 214 2.74 9.85 -4.12
N THR A 215 2.18 10.43 -3.06
CA THR A 215 1.37 9.67 -2.09
C THR A 215 0.09 9.16 -2.72
N VAL A 216 -0.57 9.97 -3.56
CA VAL A 216 -1.78 9.54 -4.26
C VAL A 216 -1.47 8.44 -5.26
N ASN A 217 -0.37 8.52 -6.01
CA ASN A 217 0.06 7.45 -6.90
C ASN A 217 0.36 6.16 -6.13
N ASP A 218 1.16 6.22 -5.05
CA ASP A 218 1.49 5.07 -4.22
C ASP A 218 0.25 4.42 -3.60
N TYR A 219 -0.71 5.24 -3.15
CA TYR A 219 -2.00 4.80 -2.62
C TYR A 219 -2.81 4.01 -3.67
N ILE A 220 -2.96 4.56 -4.88
CA ILE A 220 -3.73 3.90 -5.95
C ILE A 220 -3.00 2.65 -6.42
N PHE A 221 -1.68 2.71 -6.60
CA PHE A 221 -0.87 1.56 -6.96
C PHE A 221 -1.00 0.44 -5.92
N HIS A 222 -1.00 0.77 -4.63
CA HIS A 222 -1.23 -0.19 -3.58
C HIS A 222 -2.61 -0.85 -3.68
N TYR A 223 -3.65 -0.03 -3.83
CA TYR A 223 -5.02 -0.51 -3.98
C TYR A 223 -5.15 -1.45 -5.18
N GLU A 224 -4.59 -1.09 -6.34
CA GLU A 224 -4.64 -1.90 -7.54
C GLU A 224 -3.84 -3.20 -7.41
N LYS A 225 -2.57 -3.11 -7.03
CA LYS A 225 -1.62 -4.21 -7.11
C LYS A 225 -1.70 -5.17 -5.94
N PHE A 226 -1.69 -4.62 -4.72
CA PHE A 226 -1.49 -5.44 -3.52
C PHE A 226 -2.80 -5.77 -2.81
N LEU A 227 -3.81 -4.89 -2.90
CA LEU A 227 -5.12 -5.13 -2.33
C LEU A 227 -6.05 -5.87 -3.31
N ARG A 228 -6.35 -5.28 -4.47
CA ARG A 228 -7.27 -5.85 -5.47
C ARG A 228 -6.69 -7.04 -6.20
N ALA A 229 -5.58 -6.86 -6.91
CA ALA A 229 -4.98 -7.94 -7.68
C ALA A 229 -4.36 -9.00 -6.76
N GLY A 230 -3.50 -8.60 -5.82
CA GLY A 230 -2.78 -9.50 -4.91
C GLY A 230 -3.69 -10.38 -4.04
N LYS A 231 -4.56 -9.76 -3.23
CA LYS A 231 -5.36 -10.52 -2.26
C LYS A 231 -6.59 -11.20 -2.87
N VAL A 232 -7.17 -10.66 -3.95
CA VAL A 232 -8.44 -11.19 -4.52
C VAL A 232 -8.25 -11.71 -5.94
N GLY A 233 -7.73 -10.90 -6.85
CA GLY A 233 -7.68 -11.24 -8.29
C GLY A 233 -6.81 -12.45 -8.62
N ILE A 234 -5.59 -12.53 -8.05
CA ILE A 234 -4.67 -13.63 -8.29
C ILE A 234 -5.23 -14.95 -7.73
N PRO A 235 -5.67 -15.05 -6.45
CA PRO A 235 -6.28 -16.28 -5.95
C PRO A 235 -7.53 -16.70 -6.74
N ALA A 236 -8.38 -15.74 -7.12
CA ALA A 236 -9.59 -16.00 -7.91
C ALA A 236 -9.30 -16.41 -9.36
N GLY A 237 -8.04 -16.30 -9.80
CA GLY A 237 -7.62 -16.62 -11.15
C GLY A 237 -8.11 -15.62 -12.20
N VAL A 238 -8.27 -14.34 -11.85
CA VAL A 238 -8.65 -13.30 -12.83
C VAL A 238 -7.61 -13.15 -13.94
N PHE A 239 -6.34 -13.39 -13.60
CA PHE A 239 -5.20 -13.27 -14.50
C PHE A 239 -4.66 -14.64 -14.97
N SER A 240 -5.46 -15.69 -14.82
CA SER A 240 -5.12 -17.07 -15.20
C SER A 240 -6.34 -17.81 -15.73
N ASP A 241 -6.14 -19.00 -16.30
CA ASP A 241 -7.26 -19.82 -16.80
C ASP A 241 -8.05 -20.53 -15.68
N MET A 242 -7.48 -20.57 -14.47
CA MET A 242 -8.02 -21.32 -13.33
C MET A 242 -7.72 -20.61 -12.00
N PRO A 243 -8.51 -20.85 -10.94
CA PRO A 243 -8.20 -20.36 -9.59
C PRO A 243 -6.83 -20.82 -9.11
N LEU A 244 -6.18 -19.97 -8.31
CA LEU A 244 -4.84 -20.19 -7.75
C LEU A 244 -4.91 -20.14 -6.22
N ALA A 245 -5.58 -21.13 -5.62
CA ALA A 245 -5.84 -21.20 -4.18
C ALA A 245 -4.55 -21.11 -3.33
N ASP A 246 -3.42 -21.60 -3.85
CA ASP A 246 -2.09 -21.56 -3.22
C ASP A 246 -1.46 -20.15 -3.20
N ARG A 247 -2.10 -19.15 -3.82
CA ARG A 247 -1.63 -17.75 -3.86
C ARG A 247 -2.37 -16.83 -2.91
N ALA A 248 -3.32 -17.34 -2.13
CA ALA A 248 -3.99 -16.55 -1.10
C ALA A 248 -2.99 -16.08 -0.04
N GLU A 249 -3.10 -14.82 0.38
CA GLU A 249 -2.39 -14.31 1.54
C GLU A 249 -2.85 -15.03 2.81
N ALA A 250 -1.94 -15.30 3.75
CA ALA A 250 -2.25 -16.06 4.97
C ALA A 250 -2.85 -17.45 4.68
N LEU A 251 -2.29 -18.12 3.67
CA LEU A 251 -2.71 -19.43 3.16
C LEU A 251 -2.91 -20.47 4.27
N TYR A 252 -2.00 -20.51 5.25
CA TYR A 252 -1.96 -21.58 6.25
C TYR A 252 -2.80 -21.27 7.48
N SER A 253 -2.87 -20.01 7.92
CA SER A 253 -3.79 -19.60 8.99
C SER A 253 -5.24 -19.48 8.52
N GLY A 254 -5.46 -19.30 7.22
CA GLY A 254 -6.80 -19.15 6.64
C GLY A 254 -7.46 -17.82 6.96
N ASN A 255 -6.68 -16.79 7.32
CA ASN A 255 -7.16 -15.46 7.76
C ASN A 255 -7.17 -14.40 6.63
N SER A 256 -7.23 -14.83 5.37
CA SER A 256 -7.10 -13.94 4.20
C SER A 256 -8.13 -12.80 4.21
N LYS A 257 -9.39 -13.10 4.58
CA LYS A 257 -10.47 -12.11 4.64
C LYS A 257 -10.23 -11.06 5.72
N THR A 258 -9.77 -11.47 6.90
CA THR A 258 -9.43 -10.53 7.99
C THR A 258 -8.36 -9.54 7.53
N LEU A 259 -7.29 -10.01 6.89
CA LEU A 259 -6.23 -9.13 6.36
C LEU A 259 -6.72 -8.24 5.22
N PHE A 260 -7.55 -8.78 4.32
CA PHE A 260 -8.21 -8.02 3.26
C PHE A 260 -9.07 -6.88 3.83
N LEU A 261 -9.91 -7.16 4.82
CA LEU A 261 -10.79 -6.16 5.43
C LEU A 261 -10.00 -5.09 6.19
N ALA A 262 -8.90 -5.46 6.86
CA ALA A 262 -8.01 -4.49 7.50
C ALA A 262 -7.35 -3.57 6.45
N SER A 263 -6.85 -4.14 5.36
CA SER A 263 -6.24 -3.36 4.27
C SER A 263 -7.24 -2.45 3.54
N LEU A 264 -8.47 -2.94 3.30
CA LEU A 264 -9.56 -2.15 2.74
C LEU A 264 -9.94 -0.99 3.68
N SER A 265 -9.97 -1.25 4.99
CA SER A 265 -10.28 -0.21 5.98
C SER A 265 -9.19 0.86 6.05
N ALA A 266 -7.92 0.47 6.03
CA ALA A 266 -6.82 1.44 5.94
C ALA A 266 -6.92 2.30 4.66
N SER A 267 -7.24 1.68 3.53
CA SER A 267 -7.42 2.38 2.25
C SER A 267 -8.62 3.34 2.25
N GLU A 268 -9.73 2.95 2.88
CA GLU A 268 -10.93 3.78 3.04
C GLU A 268 -10.68 4.95 4.00
N THR A 269 -10.07 4.71 5.17
CA THR A 269 -9.72 5.74 6.15
C THR A 269 -8.75 6.76 5.56
N PHE A 270 -7.74 6.34 4.80
CA PHE A 270 -6.85 7.28 4.10
C PHE A 270 -7.62 8.20 3.13
N PHE A 271 -8.63 7.66 2.44
CA PHE A 271 -9.43 8.46 1.52
C PHE A 271 -10.42 9.40 2.24
N ASN A 272 -11.22 8.87 3.17
CA ASN A 272 -12.33 9.58 3.82
C ASN A 272 -11.84 10.53 4.92
N ASP A 273 -11.07 10.02 5.87
CA ASP A 273 -10.84 10.71 7.15
C ASP A 273 -9.63 11.66 7.10
N ASN A 274 -8.88 11.62 6.01
CA ASN A 274 -7.58 12.29 5.91
C ASN A 274 -7.52 13.30 4.75
N GLY A 275 -8.66 13.71 4.20
CA GLY A 275 -8.75 14.93 3.39
C GLY A 275 -8.71 14.76 1.87
N LEU A 276 -8.56 13.55 1.31
CA LEU A 276 -8.76 13.35 -0.14
C LEU A 276 -10.23 13.56 -0.54
N ALA A 277 -11.17 13.03 0.25
CA ALA A 277 -12.59 13.29 0.07
C ALA A 277 -12.90 14.80 0.16
N ASP A 278 -12.39 15.48 1.20
CA ASP A 278 -12.55 16.93 1.38
C ASP A 278 -11.93 17.73 0.22
N TYR A 279 -10.80 17.28 -0.32
CA TYR A 279 -10.16 17.94 -1.46
C TYR A 279 -11.04 17.82 -2.71
N LEU A 280 -11.60 16.64 -2.99
CA LEU A 280 -12.53 16.45 -4.10
C LEU A 280 -13.80 17.29 -3.94
N ASP A 281 -14.31 17.41 -2.71
CA ASP A 281 -15.47 18.24 -2.39
C ASP A 281 -15.20 19.73 -2.56
N ALA A 282 -14.02 20.19 -2.13
CA ALA A 282 -13.57 21.58 -2.33
C ALA A 282 -13.42 21.93 -3.82
N LEU A 283 -13.06 20.96 -4.65
CA LEU A 283 -13.01 21.09 -6.11
C LEU A 283 -14.39 20.94 -6.78
N ASN A 284 -15.42 20.55 -6.03
CA ASN A 284 -16.78 20.28 -6.50
C ASN A 284 -16.81 19.29 -7.68
N VAL A 285 -16.00 18.24 -7.59
CA VAL A 285 -15.86 17.22 -8.63
C VAL A 285 -17.07 16.31 -8.57
N THR A 286 -17.74 16.14 -9.72
CA THR A 286 -18.94 15.31 -9.80
C THR A 286 -18.84 14.27 -10.90
N ARG A 287 -19.50 13.13 -10.69
CA ARG A 287 -19.72 12.07 -11.66
C ARG A 287 -21.19 11.68 -11.62
N ASP A 288 -21.84 11.58 -12.77
CA ASP A 288 -23.27 11.25 -12.89
C ASP A 288 -24.20 12.09 -11.99
N GLY A 289 -23.85 13.35 -11.73
CA GLY A 289 -24.64 14.29 -10.92
C GLY A 289 -24.44 14.19 -9.40
N GLU A 290 -23.51 13.37 -8.93
CA GLU A 290 -23.16 13.23 -7.50
C GLU A 290 -21.69 13.57 -7.28
N LEU A 291 -21.33 13.97 -6.05
CA LEU A 291 -19.92 14.20 -5.68
C LEU A 291 -19.10 12.93 -5.88
N LEU A 292 -17.91 13.07 -6.46
CA LEU A 292 -17.01 11.93 -6.68
C LEU A 292 -16.61 11.27 -5.35
N SER A 293 -16.41 12.06 -4.30
CA SER A 293 -16.14 11.59 -2.93
C SER A 293 -17.21 10.62 -2.42
N ALA A 294 -18.49 10.97 -2.58
CA ALA A 294 -19.63 10.14 -2.20
C ALA A 294 -19.66 8.83 -3.00
N LYS A 295 -19.40 8.89 -4.32
CA LYS A 295 -19.33 7.67 -5.14
C LYS A 295 -18.20 6.73 -4.72
N ILE A 296 -17.04 7.28 -4.36
CA ILE A 296 -15.91 6.49 -3.86
C ILE A 296 -16.29 5.82 -2.53
N ALA A 297 -16.89 6.57 -1.59
CA ALA A 297 -17.37 6.02 -0.32
C ALA A 297 -18.42 4.91 -0.50
N ASP A 298 -19.40 5.12 -1.38
CA ASP A 298 -20.42 4.11 -1.71
C ASP A 298 -19.79 2.84 -2.33
N GLN A 299 -18.73 2.99 -3.12
CA GLN A 299 -18.04 1.85 -3.72
C GLN A 299 -17.21 1.07 -2.69
N PHE A 300 -16.61 1.73 -1.69
CA PHE A 300 -16.03 1.02 -0.53
C PHE A 300 -17.09 0.19 0.21
N LEU A 301 -18.28 0.76 0.44
CA LEU A 301 -19.40 0.04 1.05
C LEU A 301 -19.86 -1.16 0.20
N ALA A 302 -19.90 -1.01 -1.12
CA ALA A 302 -20.22 -2.10 -2.04
C ALA A 302 -19.19 -3.24 -1.97
N ILE A 303 -17.89 -2.94 -1.91
CA ILE A 303 -16.83 -3.93 -1.71
C ILE A 303 -17.01 -4.68 -0.38
N ARG A 304 -17.25 -3.96 0.72
CA ARG A 304 -17.52 -4.58 2.03
C ARG A 304 -18.73 -5.51 1.97
N SER A 305 -19.81 -5.07 1.31
CA SER A 305 -21.02 -5.85 1.13
C SER A 305 -20.77 -7.13 0.32
N ALA A 306 -19.99 -7.05 -0.77
CA ALA A 306 -19.61 -8.21 -1.58
C ALA A 306 -18.71 -9.19 -0.80
N SER A 307 -17.82 -8.68 0.07
CA SER A 307 -16.96 -9.52 0.90
C SER A 307 -17.70 -10.24 2.03
N ALA A 308 -18.91 -9.80 2.39
CA ALA A 308 -19.65 -10.36 3.52
C ALA A 308 -19.95 -11.86 3.34
N SER A 309 -20.24 -12.30 2.10
CA SER A 309 -20.55 -13.69 1.75
C SER A 309 -19.31 -14.57 1.47
N VAL A 310 -18.12 -13.99 1.41
CA VAL A 310 -16.86 -14.71 1.19
C VAL A 310 -16.38 -15.34 2.51
N SER A 311 -15.83 -16.56 2.47
CA SER A 311 -15.25 -17.25 3.63
C SER A 311 -13.99 -16.57 4.15
N GLU A 312 -13.60 -16.92 5.37
CA GLU A 312 -12.40 -16.36 6.02
C GLU A 312 -11.11 -16.70 5.24
N SER A 313 -10.98 -17.96 4.82
CA SER A 313 -9.93 -18.42 3.91
C SER A 313 -10.33 -18.12 2.48
N PHE A 314 -9.58 -17.26 1.80
CA PHE A 314 -9.77 -17.03 0.36
C PHE A 314 -9.31 -18.23 -0.46
N SER A 315 -8.34 -19.01 0.05
CA SER A 315 -7.92 -20.28 -0.55
C SER A 315 -9.10 -21.25 -0.65
N ASP A 316 -9.84 -21.44 0.45
CA ASP A 316 -11.01 -22.31 0.48
C ASP A 316 -12.18 -21.72 -0.34
N GLN A 317 -12.34 -20.39 -0.34
CA GLN A 317 -13.40 -19.73 -1.09
C GLN A 317 -13.28 -20.01 -2.59
N VAL A 318 -12.08 -19.84 -3.17
CA VAL A 318 -11.90 -19.95 -4.62
C VAL A 318 -12.07 -21.39 -5.11
N GLU A 319 -11.89 -22.38 -4.24
CA GLU A 319 -12.17 -23.79 -4.56
C GLU A 319 -13.66 -24.14 -4.42
N SER A 320 -14.35 -23.55 -3.44
CA SER A 320 -15.74 -23.87 -3.12
C SER A 320 -16.77 -23.07 -3.91
N ASP A 321 -16.55 -21.76 -4.07
CA ASP A 321 -17.38 -20.84 -4.85
C ASP A 321 -16.55 -19.63 -5.31
N ASN A 322 -15.83 -19.81 -6.42
CA ASN A 322 -15.04 -18.74 -7.02
C ASN A 322 -15.90 -17.57 -7.56
N VAL A 323 -17.19 -17.78 -7.81
CA VAL A 323 -18.06 -16.72 -8.35
C VAL A 323 -18.19 -15.57 -7.35
N ALA A 324 -18.24 -15.87 -6.04
CA ALA A 324 -18.22 -14.86 -4.99
C ALA A 324 -16.94 -14.00 -5.00
N MET A 325 -15.78 -14.62 -5.25
CA MET A 325 -14.49 -13.92 -5.33
C MET A 325 -14.37 -13.05 -6.58
N LEU A 326 -14.84 -13.53 -7.73
CA LEU A 326 -14.92 -12.73 -8.96
C LEU A 326 -15.88 -11.55 -8.80
N THR A 327 -17.01 -11.75 -8.12
CA THR A 327 -17.96 -10.66 -7.80
C THR A 327 -17.31 -9.60 -6.90
N LEU A 328 -16.57 -10.02 -5.87
CA LEU A 328 -15.80 -9.10 -5.02
C LEU A 328 -14.76 -8.33 -5.84
N TYR A 329 -14.02 -9.01 -6.71
CA TYR A 329 -13.04 -8.37 -7.59
C TYR A 329 -13.67 -7.32 -8.51
N ASP A 330 -14.84 -7.59 -9.09
CA ASP A 330 -15.55 -6.65 -9.95
C ASP A 330 -15.93 -5.35 -9.21
N GLU A 331 -16.39 -5.44 -7.96
CA GLU A 331 -16.64 -4.25 -7.13
C GLU A 331 -15.33 -3.48 -6.87
N MET A 332 -14.24 -4.20 -6.62
CA MET A 332 -12.95 -3.55 -6.42
C MET A 332 -12.42 -2.87 -7.68
N GLN A 333 -12.67 -3.46 -8.86
CA GLN A 333 -12.29 -2.90 -10.15
C GLN A 333 -13.06 -1.62 -10.48
N ARG A 334 -14.33 -1.51 -10.07
CA ARG A 334 -15.10 -0.26 -10.21
C ARG A 334 -14.49 0.88 -9.42
N LEU A 335 -13.98 0.60 -8.22
CA LEU A 335 -13.27 1.60 -7.42
C LEU A 335 -11.98 2.09 -8.10
N VAL A 336 -11.25 1.21 -8.79
CA VAL A 336 -10.07 1.63 -9.58
C VAL A 336 -10.43 2.70 -10.60
N VAL A 337 -11.59 2.58 -11.26
CA VAL A 337 -12.02 3.60 -12.23
C VAL A 337 -12.21 4.96 -11.55
N LEU A 338 -12.86 4.98 -10.39
CA LEU A 338 -13.10 6.22 -9.64
C LEU A 338 -11.79 6.84 -9.13
N LEU A 339 -10.86 6.02 -8.61
CA LEU A 339 -9.60 6.50 -8.05
C LEU A 339 -8.59 6.91 -9.15
N LYS A 340 -8.38 6.06 -10.15
CA LYS A 340 -7.32 6.25 -11.14
C LYS A 340 -7.72 7.16 -12.27
N VAL A 341 -8.97 7.11 -12.72
CA VAL A 341 -9.41 7.93 -13.86
C VAL A 341 -9.93 9.26 -13.34
N ASP A 342 -11.00 9.23 -12.53
CA ASP A 342 -11.70 10.46 -12.17
C ASP A 342 -10.92 11.30 -11.14
N MET A 343 -10.43 10.67 -10.06
CA MET A 343 -9.74 11.40 -9.00
C MET A 343 -8.39 11.94 -9.48
N LEU A 344 -7.55 11.16 -10.17
CA LEU A 344 -6.30 11.71 -10.71
C LEU A 344 -6.53 12.87 -11.68
N GLN A 345 -7.53 12.75 -12.57
CA GLN A 345 -7.90 13.85 -13.47
C GLN A 345 -8.35 15.09 -12.68
N ALA A 346 -9.19 14.91 -11.66
CA ALA A 346 -9.67 16.00 -10.83
C ALA A 346 -8.55 16.72 -10.06
N LEU A 347 -7.61 15.95 -9.53
CA LEU A 347 -6.45 16.47 -8.79
C LEU A 347 -5.34 17.00 -9.71
N SER A 348 -5.47 16.84 -11.03
CA SER A 348 -4.45 17.17 -12.03
C SER A 348 -3.12 16.42 -11.80
N ILE A 349 -3.19 15.20 -11.28
CA ILE A 349 -2.05 14.33 -11.01
C ILE A 349 -1.87 13.37 -12.20
N ASN A 350 -0.62 13.19 -12.64
CA ASN A 350 -0.30 12.19 -13.66
C ASN A 350 0.02 10.84 -12.99
N VAL A 351 -0.40 9.75 -13.65
CA VAL A 351 0.02 8.40 -13.28
C VAL A 351 1.54 8.27 -13.49
N ASP A 352 2.27 7.76 -12.50
CA ASP A 352 3.73 7.58 -12.56
C ASP A 352 4.19 6.11 -12.48
N TYR A 353 3.24 5.18 -12.41
CA TYR A 353 3.48 3.73 -12.42
C TYR A 353 2.84 3.05 -13.64
N VAL A 354 3.34 1.87 -13.97
CA VAL A 354 2.75 0.99 -15.01
C VAL A 354 1.58 0.22 -14.40
N ASP A 355 0.56 -0.06 -15.21
CA ASP A 355 -0.64 -0.78 -14.79
C ASP A 355 -0.28 -2.10 -14.08
N ALA A 356 -1.03 -2.41 -13.03
CA ALA A 356 -0.77 -3.56 -12.18
C ALA A 356 -1.58 -4.80 -12.58
N ASP A 357 -2.13 -4.83 -13.80
CA ASP A 357 -2.96 -5.90 -14.34
C ASP A 357 -2.16 -7.07 -14.93
N GLY A 358 -0.82 -7.00 -14.88
CA GLY A 358 0.07 -8.13 -15.12
C GLY A 358 0.72 -8.14 -16.50
N ASP A 359 1.01 -6.97 -17.08
CA ASP A 359 1.91 -6.83 -18.23
C ASP A 359 3.41 -6.84 -17.87
#